data_AF-A0A4Q4BRS7-F1
#
_entry.id   AF-A0A4Q4BRS7-F1
#
_cell.length_a   1.000
_cell.length_b   1.000
_cell.length_c   1.000
_cell.angle_alpha   90.00
_cell.angle_beta   90.00
_cell.angle_gamma   90.00
#
_symmetry.space_group_name_H-M   'P 1'
#
loop_
_entity.id
_entity.type
_entity.pdbx_description
1 polymer ?
#
loop_
_entity_poly.entity_id
_entity_poly.type
_entity_poly.pdbx_seq_one_letter_code
_entity_poly.pdbx_strand_id
1 'polypeptide(L)'
;AENIDITVQDNVLVVAGQKLDQDTERKYLHRGIPAGAFERRFHLADHVKVVNAGLADGILDIELRRDVPEAAKPKKITISRAAPPKQVTSAATEDLSDAA
;
A
#
# COMPACT_ATOMS: atom_id res chain seq x y z
N ALA A 1 -3.51 -3.23 -31.98
CA ALA A 1 -3.31 -3.43 -30.54
C ALA A 1 -4.37 -2.60 -29.82
N GLU A 2 -5.08 -3.19 -28.86
CA GLU A 2 -5.96 -2.41 -27.98
C GLU A 2 -5.07 -1.51 -27.12
N ASN A 3 -5.29 -0.20 -27.12
CA ASN A 3 -4.47 0.71 -26.31
C ASN A 3 -5.04 0.74 -24.90
N ILE A 4 -4.55 -0.17 -24.07
CA ILE A 4 -4.82 -0.23 -22.64
C ILE A 4 -3.49 -0.01 -21.92
N ASP A 5 -3.49 0.92 -20.98
CA ASP A 5 -2.37 1.23 -20.10
C ASP A 5 -2.73 0.85 -18.66
N ILE A 6 -1.78 0.21 -17.97
CA ILE A 6 -1.96 -0.27 -16.61
C ILE A 6 -0.77 0.20 -15.79
N THR A 7 -1.03 1.03 -14.79
CA THR A 7 0.00 1.60 -13.93
C THR A 7 -0.38 1.47 -12.46
N VAL A 8 0.63 1.36 -11.61
CA VAL A 8 0.46 1.37 -10.15
C VAL A 8 1.31 2.49 -9.58
N GLN A 9 0.68 3.41 -8.85
CA GLN A 9 1.35 4.49 -8.15
C GLN A 9 0.68 4.68 -6.79
N ASP A 10 1.48 4.76 -5.71
CA ASP A 10 1.00 5.05 -4.35
C ASP A 10 -0.20 4.18 -3.90
N ASN A 11 -0.09 2.86 -4.10
CA ASN A 11 -1.16 1.89 -3.83
C ASN A 11 -2.45 2.13 -4.64
N VAL A 12 -2.40 2.88 -5.73
CA VAL A 12 -3.51 3.05 -6.67
C VAL A 12 -3.17 2.36 -7.98
N LEU A 13 -3.98 1.37 -8.33
CA LEU A 13 -3.97 0.75 -9.66
C LEU A 13 -4.85 1.59 -10.59
N VAL A 14 -4.27 2.09 -11.66
CA VAL A 14 -4.95 2.84 -12.71
C VAL A 14 -4.99 1.98 -13.97
N VAL A 15 -6.20 1.77 -14.49
CA VAL A 15 -6.46 1.10 -15.76
C VAL A 15 -7.08 2.13 -16.68
N ALA A 16 -6.33 2.54 -17.70
CA ALA A 16 -6.78 3.48 -18.70
C ALA A 16 -6.83 2.81 -20.06
N GLY A 17 -7.81 3.15 -20.89
CA GLY A 17 -7.87 2.63 -22.24
C GLY A 17 -8.54 3.60 -23.19
N GLN A 18 -8.03 3.65 -24.42
CA GLN A 18 -8.60 4.45 -25.48
C GLN A 18 -8.60 3.67 -26.78
N LYS A 19 -9.79 3.50 -27.36
CA LYS A 19 -9.89 3.03 -28.73
C LYS A 19 -9.49 4.19 -29.65
N LEU A 20 -8.37 4.07 -30.37
CA LEU A 20 -8.08 4.98 -31.47
C LEU A 20 -9.10 4.69 -32.57
N ASP A 21 -9.87 5.71 -32.95
CA ASP A 21 -10.79 5.65 -34.08
C ASP A 21 -9.98 5.48 -35.37
N GLN A 22 -9.71 4.24 -35.75
CA GLN A 22 -9.09 3.90 -37.03
C GLN A 22 -10.10 3.83 -38.17
N ASP A 23 -11.31 4.34 -37.98
CA ASP A 23 -12.46 3.99 -38.81
C ASP A 23 -13.22 5.22 -39.28
N THR A 24 -12.49 6.13 -39.92
CA THR A 24 -13.08 7.21 -40.71
C THR A 24 -13.87 6.70 -41.93
N GLU A 25 -13.76 5.40 -42.28
CA GLU A 25 -14.44 4.82 -43.45
C GLU A 25 -15.65 3.90 -43.17
N ARG A 26 -15.89 3.47 -41.92
CA ARG A 26 -17.05 2.60 -41.64
C ARG A 26 -18.30 3.39 -41.26
N LYS A 27 -19.34 3.24 -42.10
CA LYS A 27 -20.69 3.74 -41.81
C LYS A 27 -21.46 2.70 -41.01
N TYR A 28 -21.81 3.06 -39.77
CA TYR A 28 -22.67 2.26 -38.89
C TYR A 28 -24.14 2.68 -39.08
N LEU A 29 -25.05 1.71 -39.27
CA LEU A 29 -26.50 2.00 -39.27
C LEU A 29 -27.01 2.32 -37.85
N HIS A 30 -26.48 1.61 -36.85
CA HIS A 30 -26.74 1.86 -35.43
C HIS A 30 -25.55 1.35 -34.59
N ARG A 31 -25.15 2.13 -33.57
CA ARG A 31 -24.09 1.77 -32.62
C ARG A 31 -24.66 1.84 -31.21
N GLY A 32 -25.11 0.70 -30.70
CA GLY A 32 -25.76 0.61 -29.38
C GLY A 32 -24.80 0.75 -28.20
N ILE A 33 -23.49 0.57 -28.42
CA ILE A 33 -22.47 0.69 -27.38
C ILE A 33 -21.43 1.74 -27.81
N PRO A 34 -21.33 2.87 -27.09
CA PRO A 34 -20.24 3.80 -27.30
C PRO A 34 -18.94 3.14 -26.83
N ALA A 35 -17.91 3.20 -27.67
CA ALA A 35 -16.55 2.83 -27.32
C ALA A 35 -15.80 4.14 -27.15
N GLY A 36 -15.74 4.62 -25.90
CA GLY A 36 -15.03 5.83 -25.52
C GLY A 36 -13.75 5.52 -24.77
N ALA A 37 -12.97 6.56 -24.47
CA ALA A 37 -11.91 6.45 -23.50
C ALA A 37 -12.49 6.10 -22.13
N PHE A 38 -11.78 5.26 -21.38
CA PHE A 38 -12.14 4.91 -20.01
C PHE A 38 -10.92 5.01 -19.12
N GLU A 39 -11.18 5.33 -17.85
CA GLU A 39 -10.19 5.24 -16.80
C GLU A 39 -10.88 4.68 -15.55
N ARG A 40 -10.24 3.72 -14.89
CA ARG A 40 -10.69 3.16 -13.63
C ARG A 40 -9.53 3.12 -12.65
N ARG A 41 -9.80 3.58 -11.43
CA ARG A 41 -8.84 3.62 -10.33
C ARG A 41 -9.30 2.68 -9.23
N PHE A 42 -8.38 1.88 -8.73
CA PHE A 42 -8.60 0.93 -7.64
C PHE A 42 -7.58 1.19 -6.54
N HIS A 43 -8.05 1.37 -5.31
CA HIS A 43 -7.17 1.43 -4.15
C HIS A 43 -6.77 0.01 -3.74
N LEU A 44 -5.47 -0.24 -3.73
CA LEU A 44 -4.88 -1.50 -3.28
C LEU A 44 -4.64 -1.42 -1.77
N ALA A 45 -4.94 -2.51 -1.07
CA ALA A 45 -4.64 -2.63 0.35
C ALA A 45 -3.14 -2.73 0.61
N ASP A 46 -2.74 -2.58 1.87
CA ASP A 46 -1.36 -2.75 2.28
C ASP A 46 -0.82 -4.12 1.88
N HIS A 47 0.39 -4.10 1.32
CA HIS A 47 1.10 -5.28 0.86
C HIS A 47 0.44 -6.06 -0.28
N VAL A 48 -0.53 -5.47 -0.98
CA VAL A 48 -1.06 -6.02 -2.24
C VAL A 48 -0.20 -5.54 -3.40
N LYS A 49 0.18 -6.46 -4.29
CA LYS A 49 0.93 -6.18 -5.52
C LYS A 49 0.24 -6.81 -6.72
N VAL A 50 0.37 -6.14 -7.87
CA VAL A 50 0.00 -6.71 -9.17
C VAL A 50 1.08 -7.71 -9.56
N VAL A 51 0.66 -8.94 -9.91
CA VAL A 51 1.57 -10.02 -10.32
C VAL A 51 1.50 -10.26 -11.82
N ASN A 52 0.31 -10.16 -12.39
CA ASN A 52 0.08 -10.43 -13.81
C ASN A 52 -1.09 -9.58 -14.34
N ALA A 53 -1.10 -9.35 -15.65
CA ALA A 53 -2.21 -8.75 -16.36
C ALA A 53 -2.37 -9.43 -17.72
N GLY A 54 -3.57 -9.92 -18.02
CA GLY A 54 -3.89 -10.64 -19.24
C GLY A 54 -5.15 -10.08 -19.89
N LEU A 55 -5.16 -9.96 -21.21
CA LEU A 55 -6.32 -9.53 -21.98
C LEU A 55 -6.71 -10.65 -22.95
N ALA A 56 -7.88 -11.22 -22.76
CA ALA A 56 -8.43 -12.28 -23.61
C ALA A 56 -9.93 -12.05 -23.83
N ASP A 57 -10.39 -12.24 -25.06
CA ASP A 57 -11.82 -12.13 -25.43
C ASP A 57 -12.49 -10.81 -24.98
N GLY A 58 -11.73 -9.71 -24.95
CA GLY A 58 -12.22 -8.40 -24.50
C GLY A 58 -12.33 -8.24 -22.99
N ILE A 59 -11.82 -9.19 -22.20
CA ILE A 59 -11.78 -9.15 -20.75
C ILE A 59 -10.33 -8.95 -20.30
N LEU A 60 -10.12 -7.89 -19.50
CA LEU A 60 -8.86 -7.65 -18.83
C LEU A 60 -8.90 -8.31 -17.45
N ASP A 61 -8.05 -9.31 -17.25
CA ASP A 61 -7.81 -9.97 -15.97
C ASP A 61 -6.52 -9.42 -15.33
N ILE A 62 -6.59 -9.07 -14.05
CA ILE A 62 -5.47 -8.51 -13.28
C ILE A 62 -5.30 -9.34 -12.01
N GLU A 63 -4.19 -10.08 -11.93
CA GLU A 63 -3.89 -10.94 -10.80
C GLU A 63 -3.20 -10.12 -9.69
N LEU A 64 -3.81 -10.13 -8.50
CA LEU A 64 -3.31 -9.45 -7.31
C LEU A 64 -2.86 -10.48 -6.27
N ARG A 65 -1.70 -10.26 -5.65
CA ARG A 65 -1.20 -11.08 -4.54
C ARG A 65 -0.91 -10.22 -3.33
N ARG A 66 -1.23 -10.75 -2.15
CA ARG A 66 -0.89 -10.15 -0.86
C ARG A 66 0.41 -10.75 -0.31
N ASP A 67 1.48 -9.97 -0.28
CA ASP A 67 2.77 -10.34 0.29
C ASP A 67 2.91 -9.81 1.72
N VAL A 68 2.35 -10.51 2.72
CA VAL A 68 2.55 -10.11 4.12
C VAL A 68 4.00 -10.40 4.53
N PRO A 69 4.80 -9.39 4.92
CA PRO A 69 6.19 -9.63 5.32
C PRO A 69 6.26 -10.56 6.54
N GLU A 70 7.12 -11.57 6.50
CA GLU A 70 7.38 -12.42 7.68
C GLU A 70 7.94 -11.63 8.87
N ALA A 71 8.49 -10.43 8.64
CA ALA A 71 8.95 -9.51 9.68
C ALA A 71 7.83 -8.98 10.59
N ALA A 72 6.56 -9.12 10.20
CA ALA A 72 5.41 -8.85 11.05
C ALA A 72 5.14 -9.97 12.08
N LYS A 73 5.91 -11.08 12.04
CA LYS A 73 5.86 -12.08 13.12
C LYS A 73 6.29 -11.40 14.44
N PRO A 74 5.46 -11.45 15.49
CA PRO A 74 5.80 -10.83 16.76
C PRO A 74 7.10 -11.43 17.32
N LYS A 75 8.10 -10.58 17.55
CA LYS A 75 9.36 -11.00 18.17
C LYS A 75 9.16 -11.09 19.68
N LYS A 76 9.52 -12.23 20.27
CA LYS A 76 9.55 -12.40 21.73
C LYS A 76 10.69 -11.56 22.29
N ILE A 77 10.39 -10.61 23.19
CA ILE A 77 11.40 -9.85 23.93
C ILE A 77 11.67 -10.56 25.26
N THR A 78 12.93 -10.93 25.49
CA THR A 78 13.37 -11.52 26.76
C THR A 78 13.62 -10.41 27.77
N ILE A 79 12.95 -10.45 28.93
CA ILE A 79 13.22 -9.54 30.04
C ILE A 79 14.40 -10.08 30.85
N SER A 80 15.53 -9.38 30.84
CA SER A 80 16.67 -9.66 31.72
C SER A 80 16.48 -8.97 33.08
N ARG A 81 16.65 -9.71 34.18
CA ARG A 81 16.63 -9.15 35.54
C ARG A 81 17.90 -8.30 35.75
N ALA A 82 17.77 -6.98 35.62
CA ALA A 82 18.82 -6.06 36.04
C ALA A 82 18.94 -6.05 37.57
N ALA A 83 20.16 -5.92 38.08
CA ALA A 83 20.45 -5.70 39.50
C ALA A 83 19.67 -4.49 40.02
N PRO A 84 19.26 -4.49 41.30
CA PRO A 84 18.46 -3.42 41.87
C PRO A 84 19.14 -2.06 41.64
N PRO A 85 18.38 -1.01 41.29
CA PRO A 85 18.94 0.31 41.07
C PRO A 85 19.68 0.75 42.34
N LYS A 86 20.96 1.11 42.22
CA LYS A 86 21.69 1.78 43.31
C LYS A 86 20.96 3.08 43.61
N GLN A 87 20.30 3.12 44.76
CA GLN A 87 19.68 4.33 45.27
C GLN A 87 20.76 5.38 45.50
N VAL A 88 20.62 6.55 44.88
CA VAL A 88 21.44 7.72 45.18
C VAL A 88 20.89 8.32 46.47
N THR A 89 21.47 7.94 47.61
CA THR A 89 21.15 8.57 48.89
C THR A 89 21.83 9.93 48.95
N SER A 90 21.05 11.01 48.89
CA SER A 90 21.53 12.34 49.31
C SER A 90 21.59 12.37 50.83
N ALA A 91 22.75 12.08 51.40
CA ALA A 91 23.05 12.37 52.80
C ALA A 91 23.69 13.75 52.90
N ALA A 92 22.91 14.73 53.33
CA ALA A 92 23.38 15.93 54.03
C ALA A 92 22.16 16.59 54.70
N THR A 93 21.83 16.09 55.89
CA THR A 93 21.12 16.87 56.90
C THR A 93 22.19 17.24 57.91
N GLU A 94 22.66 18.48 57.90
CA GLU A 94 23.23 19.08 59.10
C GLU A 94 22.28 20.19 59.53
N ASP A 95 21.64 19.89 60.65
CA ASP A 95 20.62 20.64 61.34
C ASP A 95 21.20 21.94 61.92
N LEU A 96 20.31 22.91 62.09
CA LEU A 96 20.57 24.13 62.86
C LEU A 96 20.51 23.82 64.38
N SER A 97 21.18 24.68 65.19
CA SER A 97 21.14 24.80 66.67
C SER A 97 21.91 23.71 67.46
N ASP A 98 22.60 23.95 68.57
CA ASP A 98 22.45 24.95 69.65
C ASP A 98 23.72 24.98 70.55
N ALA A 99 23.88 26.08 71.31
CA ALA A 99 24.50 26.23 72.65
C ALA A 99 25.85 25.56 73.05
N ALA A 100 26.88 26.38 73.31
CA ALA A 100 27.54 26.56 74.62
C ALA A 100 28.79 27.47 74.52
#